data_AF-A0AAU7W1I5-F1
#
_entry.id   AF-A0AAU7W1I5-F1
#
_cell.length_a   1.000
_cell.length_b   1.000
_cell.length_c   1.000
_cell.angle_alpha   90.00
_cell.angle_beta   90.00
_cell.angle_gamma   90.00
#
_symmetry.space_group_name_H-M   'P 1'
#
loop_
_entity.id
_entity.type
_entity.pdbx_description
1 polymer ?
#
loop_
_entity_poly.entity_id
_entity_poly.type
_entity_poly.pdbx_seq_one_letter_code
_entity_poly.pdbx_strand_id
1 'polypeptide(L)'
;MPSRSDDPVAAAIDRAATLIAQDVVALAAANPVVLIDGRSGAGKSTLAARLAARWPLAGRVQLIALDSLYPGWDGLDAGVDRALEWILRPHGRGYLGTWRRWDWERETEAESHAVDPALGVIVEGSGILTPSTVGLGDVRIWVESGEPARKARALARDGETYRPHWDRWAAQERLHVERDDPRMLATRIVDVP
;
A
#
# COMPACT_ATOMS: atom_id res chain seq x y z
N MET A 1 -20.29 -26.93 -0.56
CA MET A 1 -19.56 -25.65 -0.53
C MET A 1 -18.10 -25.98 -0.32
N PRO A 2 -17.18 -25.62 -1.22
CA PRO A 2 -15.77 -25.87 -0.97
C PRO A 2 -15.34 -25.02 0.23
N SER A 3 -14.59 -25.64 1.13
CA SER A 3 -14.07 -25.04 2.35
C SER A 3 -13.22 -23.81 2.02
N ARG A 4 -13.38 -22.74 2.81
CA ARG A 4 -12.57 -21.52 2.74
C ARG A 4 -11.08 -21.77 3.06
N SER A 5 -10.70 -23.01 3.43
CA SER A 5 -9.36 -23.44 3.83
C SER A 5 -8.38 -23.67 2.68
N ASP A 6 -8.84 -23.77 1.43
CA ASP A 6 -8.01 -24.22 0.30
C ASP A 6 -7.67 -23.09 -0.68
N ASP A 7 -7.92 -21.83 -0.32
CA ASP A 7 -7.53 -20.67 -1.13
C ASP A 7 -6.03 -20.35 -0.95
N PRO A 8 -5.16 -20.67 -1.94
CA PRO A 8 -3.73 -20.46 -1.82
C PRO A 8 -3.36 -18.97 -1.72
N VAL A 9 -4.19 -18.08 -2.28
CA VAL A 9 -4.00 -16.62 -2.21
C VAL A 9 -4.23 -16.15 -0.78
N ALA A 10 -5.36 -16.53 -0.17
CA ALA A 10 -5.66 -16.19 1.21
C ALA A 10 -4.59 -16.74 2.17
N ALA A 11 -4.16 -17.98 1.97
CA ALA A 11 -3.12 -18.59 2.79
C ALA A 11 -1.76 -17.89 2.66
N ALA A 12 -1.38 -17.47 1.44
CA ALA A 12 -0.14 -16.71 1.22
C ALA A 12 -0.19 -15.34 1.91
N ILE A 13 -1.32 -14.62 1.78
CA ILE A 13 -1.53 -13.32 2.42
C ILE A 13 -1.53 -13.43 3.95
N ASP A 14 -2.20 -14.45 4.50
CA ASP A 14 -2.23 -14.64 5.96
C ASP A 14 -0.84 -14.98 6.52
N ARG A 15 -0.08 -15.85 5.85
CA ARG A 15 1.32 -16.11 6.21
C ARG A 15 2.17 -14.84 6.15
N ALA A 16 2.06 -14.07 5.06
CA ALA A 16 2.82 -12.83 4.89
C ALA A 16 2.50 -11.82 6.00
N ALA A 17 1.23 -11.61 6.32
CA ALA A 17 0.85 -10.70 7.39
C ALA A 17 1.36 -11.14 8.77
N THR A 18 1.42 -12.45 9.06
CA THR A 18 2.06 -12.95 10.29
C THR A 18 3.55 -12.63 10.32
N LEU A 19 4.28 -12.88 9.22
CA LEU A 19 5.72 -12.58 9.14
C LEU A 19 5.99 -11.07 9.26
N ILE A 20 5.17 -10.23 8.63
CA ILE A 20 5.30 -8.77 8.72
C ILE A 20 5.03 -8.29 10.14
N ALA A 21 4.04 -8.85 10.84
CA ALA A 21 3.80 -8.54 12.25
C ALA A 21 5.01 -8.92 13.12
N GLN A 22 5.71 -10.02 12.82
CA GLN A 22 6.94 -10.40 13.51
C GLN A 22 8.08 -9.40 13.23
N ASP A 23 8.23 -8.94 11.99
CA ASP A 23 9.20 -7.89 11.64
C ASP A 23 8.91 -6.61 12.43
N VAL A 24 7.64 -6.20 12.51
CA VAL A 24 7.20 -5.02 13.27
C VAL A 24 7.56 -5.13 14.76
N VAL A 25 7.37 -6.31 15.37
CA VAL A 25 7.80 -6.55 16.76
C VAL A 25 9.31 -6.45 16.91
N ALA A 26 10.06 -7.02 15.96
CA ALA A 26 11.52 -7.06 16.01
C ALA A 26 12.19 -5.68 15.91
N LEU A 27 11.52 -4.68 15.31
CA LEU A 27 12.01 -3.30 15.26
C LEU A 27 12.13 -2.65 16.65
N ALA A 28 11.33 -3.08 17.63
CA ALA A 28 11.19 -2.43 18.92
C ALA A 28 10.90 -0.91 18.85
N ALA A 29 10.30 -0.45 17.75
CA ALA A 29 9.89 0.93 17.53
C ALA A 29 8.50 1.19 18.12
N ALA A 30 8.28 2.38 18.67
CA ALA A 30 6.98 2.76 19.24
C ALA A 30 5.92 3.03 18.15
N ASN A 31 6.35 3.56 17.01
CA ASN A 31 5.50 4.04 15.93
C ASN A 31 6.05 3.59 14.55
N PRO A 32 6.13 2.28 14.26
CA PRO A 32 6.74 1.80 13.03
C PRO A 32 5.92 2.15 11.79
N VAL A 33 6.63 2.37 10.69
CA VAL A 33 6.08 2.63 9.35
C VAL A 33 6.22 1.37 8.49
N VAL A 34 5.09 0.88 7.98
CA VAL A 34 5.03 -0.22 7.03
C VAL A 34 4.58 0.30 5.67
N LEU A 35 5.41 0.13 4.64
CA LEU A 35 5.08 0.48 3.26
C LEU A 35 4.76 -0.81 2.48
N ILE A 36 3.62 -0.85 1.79
CA ILE A 36 3.17 -2.01 1.01
C ILE A 36 2.91 -1.58 -0.44
N ASP A 37 3.79 -2.00 -1.33
CA ASP A 37 3.73 -1.75 -2.76
C ASP A 37 3.48 -3.05 -3.54
N GLY A 38 3.21 -2.93 -4.82
CA GLY A 38 2.75 -3.97 -5.73
C GLY A 38 1.85 -3.36 -6.79
N ARG A 39 1.69 -4.03 -7.91
CA ARG A 39 0.81 -3.56 -9.00
C ARG A 39 -0.66 -3.77 -8.67
N SER A 40 -1.56 -3.15 -9.43
CA SER A 40 -3.01 -3.32 -9.31
C SER A 40 -3.39 -4.80 -9.38
N GLY A 41 -4.26 -5.24 -8.48
CA GLY A 41 -4.67 -6.65 -8.37
C GLY A 41 -3.64 -7.60 -7.75
N ALA A 42 -2.53 -7.11 -7.18
CA ALA A 42 -1.53 -7.94 -6.51
C ALA A 42 -1.94 -8.44 -5.11
N GLY A 43 -2.96 -7.83 -4.48
CA GLY A 43 -3.44 -8.22 -3.14
C GLY A 43 -2.98 -7.32 -1.99
N LYS A 44 -2.35 -6.17 -2.28
CA LYS A 44 -1.88 -5.17 -1.30
C LYS A 44 -2.91 -4.80 -0.24
N SER A 45 -4.09 -4.32 -0.66
CA SER A 45 -5.13 -3.86 0.27
C SER A 45 -5.62 -5.00 1.17
N THR A 46 -5.71 -6.22 0.65
CA THR A 46 -6.04 -7.40 1.47
C THR A 46 -4.94 -7.70 2.48
N LEU A 47 -3.66 -7.68 2.07
CA LEU A 47 -2.52 -7.85 2.96
C LEU A 47 -2.49 -6.77 4.05
N ALA A 48 -2.69 -5.51 3.68
CA ALA A 48 -2.69 -4.37 4.60
C ALA A 48 -3.82 -4.47 5.64
N ALA A 49 -5.05 -4.80 5.20
CA ALA A 49 -6.18 -5.02 6.10
C ALA A 49 -5.94 -6.22 7.04
N ARG A 50 -5.37 -7.29 6.51
CA ARG A 50 -5.00 -8.49 7.27
C ARG A 50 -3.93 -8.20 8.31
N LEU A 51 -2.90 -7.43 7.99
CA LEU A 51 -1.88 -6.97 8.92
C LEU A 51 -2.48 -6.05 10.00
N ALA A 52 -3.29 -5.07 9.60
CA ALA A 52 -3.93 -4.13 10.54
C ALA A 52 -4.83 -4.84 11.56
N ALA A 53 -5.56 -5.88 11.14
CA ALA A 53 -6.41 -6.69 12.02
C ALA A 53 -5.63 -7.50 13.06
N ARG A 54 -4.32 -7.72 12.86
CA ARG A 54 -3.43 -8.45 13.77
C ARG A 54 -2.23 -7.60 14.18
N TRP A 55 -2.43 -6.28 14.23
CA TRP A 55 -1.36 -5.35 14.57
C TRP A 55 -0.76 -5.72 15.93
N PRO A 56 0.57 -5.89 16.02
CA PRO A 56 1.16 -6.55 17.19
C PRO A 56 1.48 -5.58 18.34
N LEU A 57 1.37 -4.26 18.12
CA LEU A 57 1.70 -3.25 19.13
C LEU A 57 0.45 -2.76 19.86
N ALA A 58 0.65 -2.20 21.05
CA ALA A 58 -0.43 -1.59 21.82
C ALA A 58 -1.01 -0.38 21.08
N GLY A 59 -2.34 -0.26 21.09
CA GLY A 59 -3.06 0.78 20.36
C GLY A 59 -3.47 0.36 18.95
N ARG A 60 -4.09 1.30 18.23
CA ARG A 60 -4.52 1.08 16.84
C ARG A 60 -3.38 1.42 15.88
N VAL A 61 -3.37 0.78 14.72
CA VAL A 61 -2.57 1.20 13.57
C VAL A 61 -3.38 2.12 12.65
N GLN A 62 -2.70 3.02 11.97
CA GLN A 62 -3.30 3.90 10.95
C GLN A 62 -3.05 3.28 9.58
N LEU A 63 -4.11 2.86 8.89
CA LEU A 63 -4.01 2.30 7.53
C LEU A 63 -4.43 3.37 6.51
N ILE A 64 -3.55 3.67 5.57
CA ILE A 64 -3.76 4.67 4.52
C ILE A 64 -3.55 4.02 3.15
N ALA A 65 -4.58 4.03 2.32
CA ALA A 65 -4.52 3.56 0.94
C ALA A 65 -4.25 4.72 -0.01
N LEU A 66 -3.20 4.62 -0.82
CA LEU A 66 -2.85 5.65 -1.81
C LEU A 66 -3.92 5.83 -2.90
N ASP A 67 -4.81 4.85 -3.09
CA ASP A 67 -6.00 4.99 -3.95
C ASP A 67 -6.84 6.23 -3.55
N SER A 68 -6.74 6.67 -2.29
CA SER A 68 -7.39 7.89 -1.78
C SER A 68 -6.55 9.17 -1.93
N LEU A 69 -5.30 9.08 -2.39
CA LEU A 69 -4.37 10.21 -2.54
C LEU A 69 -4.05 10.55 -4.00
N TYR A 70 -4.19 9.61 -4.94
CA TYR A 70 -3.89 9.87 -6.35
C TYR A 70 -4.84 10.95 -6.93
N PRO A 71 -4.31 12.08 -7.45
CA PRO A 71 -5.12 13.06 -8.15
C PRO A 71 -5.47 12.56 -9.56
N GLY A 72 -6.46 11.68 -9.62
CA GLY A 72 -6.92 11.09 -10.87
C GLY A 72 -5.99 10.00 -11.39
N TRP A 73 -6.29 9.54 -12.59
CA TRP A 73 -5.71 8.34 -13.17
C TRP A 73 -4.29 8.49 -13.69
N ASP A 74 -3.80 9.71 -13.84
CA ASP A 74 -2.42 10.04 -14.22
C ASP A 74 -1.60 10.50 -13.00
N GLY A 75 -2.13 10.22 -11.80
CA GLY A 75 -1.65 10.77 -10.54
C GLY A 75 -0.79 9.82 -9.71
N LEU A 76 -0.23 8.74 -10.25
CA LEU A 76 0.55 7.77 -9.45
C LEU A 76 1.68 8.45 -8.69
N ASP A 77 2.60 9.11 -9.41
CA ASP A 77 3.73 9.82 -8.78
C ASP A 77 3.25 10.96 -7.87
N ALA A 78 2.22 11.71 -8.28
CA ALA A 78 1.67 12.80 -7.47
C ALA A 78 1.03 12.32 -6.16
N GLY A 79 0.39 11.14 -6.14
CA GLY A 79 -0.13 10.55 -4.91
C GLY A 79 0.97 10.04 -3.99
N VAL A 80 2.07 9.53 -4.53
CA VAL A 80 3.27 9.16 -3.77
C VAL A 80 3.93 10.40 -3.16
N ASP A 81 4.05 11.49 -3.92
CA ASP A 81 4.57 12.77 -3.42
C ASP A 81 3.70 13.32 -2.29
N ARG A 82 2.37 13.24 -2.42
CA ARG A 82 1.43 13.60 -1.34
C ARG A 82 1.65 12.74 -0.10
N ALA A 83 1.82 11.43 -0.24
CA ALA A 83 2.11 10.56 0.89
C ALA A 83 3.46 10.90 1.54
N LEU A 84 4.49 11.18 0.75
CA LEU A 84 5.80 11.58 1.24
C LEU A 84 5.73 12.87 2.06
N GLU A 85 5.12 13.93 1.52
CA GLU A 85 5.12 15.26 2.13
C GLU A 85 4.11 15.40 3.27
N TRP A 86 2.95 14.77 3.17
CA TRP A 86 1.85 14.99 4.12
C TRP A 86 1.76 13.94 5.22
N ILE A 87 2.34 12.76 4.99
CA ILE A 87 2.25 11.61 5.91
C ILE A 87 3.64 11.22 6.40
N LEU A 88 4.52 10.74 5.52
CA LEU A 88 5.76 10.07 5.91
C LEU A 88 6.77 11.04 6.55
N ARG A 89 7.01 12.21 5.94
CA ARG A 89 7.96 13.20 6.48
C ARG A 89 7.50 13.79 7.81
N PRO A 90 6.24 14.22 8.00
CA PRO A 90 5.75 14.66 9.31
C PRO A 90 5.84 13.55 10.36
N HIS A 91 5.36 12.34 10.03
CA HIS A 91 5.33 11.21 10.95
C HIS A 91 6.73 10.83 11.44
N GLY A 92 7.69 10.69 10.51
CA GLY A 92 9.09 10.39 10.85
C GLY A 92 9.80 11.49 11.67
N ARG A 93 9.24 12.70 11.73
CA ARG A 93 9.72 13.82 12.56
C ARG A 93 8.94 13.97 13.87
N GLY A 94 7.96 13.11 14.14
CA GLY A 94 7.10 13.21 15.32
C GLY A 94 6.03 14.30 15.22
N TYR A 95 5.71 14.78 14.02
CA TYR A 95 4.69 15.80 13.79
C TYR A 95 3.38 15.20 13.30
N LEU A 96 2.27 15.87 13.61
CA LEU A 96 0.95 15.53 13.09
C LEU A 96 0.94 15.69 11.56
N GLY A 97 0.76 14.57 10.85
CA GLY A 97 0.52 14.57 9.41
C GLY A 97 -0.92 14.94 9.11
N THR A 98 -1.20 15.52 7.94
CA THR A 98 -2.56 15.79 7.47
C THR A 98 -2.62 15.62 5.97
N TRP A 99 -3.42 14.66 5.50
CA TRP A 99 -3.61 14.40 4.08
C TRP A 99 -5.06 14.63 3.66
N ARG A 100 -5.29 14.88 2.38
CA ARG A 100 -6.62 15.11 1.81
C ARG A 100 -7.02 13.95 0.91
N ARG A 101 -8.26 13.49 1.06
CA ARG A 101 -8.82 12.48 0.17
C ARG A 101 -9.07 13.07 -1.21
N TRP A 102 -8.80 12.30 -2.25
CA TRP A 102 -9.26 12.57 -3.61
C TRP A 102 -10.68 12.04 -3.82
N ASP A 103 -11.58 12.90 -4.26
CA ASP A 103 -12.91 12.51 -4.74
C ASP A 103 -12.80 12.16 -6.23
N TRP A 104 -12.87 10.85 -6.52
CA TRP A 104 -12.81 10.34 -7.89
C TRP A 104 -14.05 10.68 -8.73
N GLU A 105 -15.20 10.97 -8.11
CA GLU A 105 -16.42 11.36 -8.84
C GLU A 105 -16.38 12.82 -9.26
N ARG A 106 -15.82 13.68 -8.39
CA ARG A 106 -15.73 15.14 -8.62
C ARG A 106 -14.38 15.60 -9.16
N GLU A 107 -13.40 14.72 -9.24
CA GLU A 107 -12.02 15.00 -9.62
C GLU A 107 -11.43 16.19 -8.84
N THR A 108 -11.61 16.18 -7.52
CA THR A 108 -11.15 17.26 -6.63
C THR A 108 -10.72 16.76 -5.25
N GLU A 109 -10.05 17.61 -4.48
CA GLU A 109 -9.75 17.33 -3.08
C GLU A 109 -11.02 17.44 -2.22
N ALA A 110 -11.17 16.48 -1.30
CA ALA A 110 -12.28 16.38 -0.37
C ALA A 110 -11.82 16.63 1.08
N GLU A 111 -12.35 15.88 2.05
CA GLU A 111 -12.01 16.05 3.46
C GLU A 111 -10.56 15.74 3.79
N SER A 112 -10.08 16.30 4.91
CA SER A 112 -8.74 16.07 5.45
C SER A 112 -8.76 15.05 6.59
N HIS A 113 -7.70 14.25 6.68
CA HIS A 113 -7.49 13.23 7.69
C HIS A 113 -6.16 13.44 8.40
N ALA A 114 -6.17 13.34 9.73
CA ALA A 114 -4.97 13.46 10.55
C ALA A 114 -4.22 12.12 10.66
N VAL A 115 -2.90 12.19 10.74
CA VAL A 115 -2.01 11.05 11.01
C VAL A 115 -1.23 11.34 12.28
N ASP A 116 -1.57 10.61 13.33
CA ASP A 116 -0.97 10.74 14.65
C ASP A 116 0.46 10.15 14.65
N PRO A 117 1.50 10.94 14.96
CA PRO A 117 2.88 10.45 14.98
C PRO A 117 3.15 9.47 16.12
N ALA A 118 2.29 9.39 17.15
CA ALA A 118 2.45 8.46 18.26
C ALA A 118 2.00 7.02 17.92
N LEU A 119 1.35 6.82 16.78
CA LEU A 119 0.84 5.52 16.34
C LEU A 119 1.65 4.99 15.14
N GLY A 120 1.73 3.66 15.01
CA GLY A 120 2.23 3.03 13.79
C GLY A 120 1.35 3.35 12.59
N VAL A 121 1.94 3.32 11.39
CA VAL A 121 1.25 3.61 10.14
C VAL A 121 1.57 2.55 9.09
N ILE A 122 0.54 2.11 8.37
CA ILE A 122 0.63 1.28 7.18
C ILE A 122 0.20 2.15 6.01
N VAL A 123 1.08 2.33 5.02
CA VAL A 123 0.75 2.97 3.74
C VAL A 123 0.80 1.92 2.65
N GLU A 124 -0.32 1.73 1.95
CA GLU A 124 -0.45 0.74 0.88
C GLU A 124 -0.87 1.38 -0.43
N GLY A 125 -0.24 0.97 -1.54
CA GLY A 125 -0.57 1.51 -2.86
C GLY A 125 0.54 1.25 -3.88
N SER A 126 0.17 1.27 -5.17
CA SER A 126 1.14 1.17 -6.26
C SER A 126 2.06 2.40 -6.31
N GLY A 127 3.37 2.22 -6.23
CA GLY A 127 4.34 3.31 -6.36
C GLY A 127 4.97 3.79 -5.05
N ILE A 128 4.53 3.29 -3.89
CA ILE A 128 4.99 3.81 -2.59
C ILE A 128 6.45 3.47 -2.26
N LEU A 129 7.08 2.48 -2.91
CA LEU A 129 8.49 2.13 -2.70
C LEU A 129 9.39 2.80 -3.74
N THR A 130 9.85 4.01 -3.43
CA THR A 130 10.78 4.79 -4.24
C THR A 130 12.05 5.11 -3.45
N PRO A 131 13.15 5.54 -4.10
CA PRO A 131 14.32 6.03 -3.39
C PRO A 131 14.03 7.14 -2.36
N SER A 132 12.97 7.93 -2.55
CA SER A 132 12.60 9.03 -1.65
C SER A 132 11.77 8.61 -0.44
N THR A 133 11.06 7.48 -0.51
CA THR A 133 10.18 7.00 0.58
C THR A 133 10.82 5.91 1.44
N VAL A 134 11.75 5.12 0.89
CA VAL A 134 12.30 3.94 1.58
C VAL A 134 13.07 4.26 2.85
N GLY A 135 13.66 5.44 2.97
CA GLY A 135 14.32 5.89 4.20
C GLY A 135 13.35 6.21 5.34
N LEU A 136 12.04 6.25 5.05
CA LEU A 136 10.97 6.53 6.00
C LEU A 136 10.10 5.28 6.27
N GLY A 137 10.40 4.13 5.66
CA GLY A 137 9.69 2.88 5.87
C GLY A 137 10.55 1.86 6.61
N ASP A 138 10.15 1.47 7.82
CA ASP A 138 10.89 0.48 8.62
C ASP A 138 10.70 -0.93 8.06
N VAL A 139 9.48 -1.27 7.63
CA VAL A 139 9.17 -2.51 6.92
C VAL A 139 8.64 -2.17 5.52
N ARG A 140 9.30 -2.70 4.49
CA ARG A 140 9.05 -2.34 3.09
C ARG A 140 8.69 -3.60 2.31
N ILE A 141 7.45 -3.67 1.83
CA ILE A 141 6.89 -4.88 1.23
C ILE A 141 6.65 -4.66 -0.25
N TRP A 142 7.24 -5.52 -1.08
CA TRP A 142 6.82 -5.67 -2.48
C TRP A 142 5.91 -6.89 -2.62
N VAL A 143 4.67 -6.68 -3.02
CA VAL A 143 3.70 -7.75 -3.29
C VAL A 143 3.76 -8.10 -4.78
N GLU A 144 4.34 -9.27 -5.05
CA GLU A 144 4.50 -9.82 -6.39
C GLU A 144 3.30 -10.71 -6.73
N SER A 145 2.79 -10.61 -7.96
CA SER A 145 1.75 -11.52 -8.44
C SER A 145 1.69 -11.58 -9.95
N GLY A 146 1.46 -12.78 -10.49
CA GLY A 146 1.47 -13.09 -11.92
C GLY A 146 0.45 -12.29 -12.74
N GLU A 147 0.86 -11.88 -13.94
CA GLU A 147 0.13 -10.90 -14.77
C GLU A 147 -1.31 -11.30 -15.17
N PRO A 148 -1.61 -12.54 -15.60
CA PRO A 148 -2.99 -12.91 -15.98
C PRO A 148 -3.96 -12.83 -14.79
N ALA A 149 -3.49 -13.22 -13.60
CA ALA A 149 -4.30 -13.22 -12.39
C ALA A 149 -4.60 -11.80 -11.88
N ARG A 150 -3.65 -10.87 -12.02
CA ARG A 150 -3.84 -9.48 -11.58
C ARG A 150 -4.92 -8.73 -12.37
N LYS A 151 -4.88 -8.80 -13.71
CA LYS A 151 -5.85 -8.09 -14.55
C LYS A 151 -7.27 -8.59 -14.29
N ALA A 152 -7.45 -9.90 -14.18
CA ALA A 152 -8.74 -10.50 -13.84
C ALA A 152 -9.25 -10.03 -12.48
N ARG A 153 -8.40 -10.03 -11.43
CA ARG A 153 -8.78 -9.59 -10.08
C ARG A 153 -9.10 -8.09 -10.02
N ALA A 154 -8.29 -7.24 -10.67
CA ALA A 154 -8.53 -5.80 -10.70
C ALA A 154 -9.84 -5.46 -11.42
N LEU A 155 -10.11 -6.08 -12.57
CA LEU A 155 -11.36 -5.89 -13.31
C LEU A 155 -12.58 -6.45 -12.57
N ALA A 156 -12.44 -7.56 -11.83
CA ALA A 156 -13.52 -8.10 -11.02
C ALA A 156 -13.86 -7.20 -9.81
N ARG A 157 -12.87 -6.47 -9.27
CA ARG A 157 -13.03 -5.56 -8.14
C ARG A 157 -13.60 -4.20 -8.57
N ASP A 158 -12.95 -3.58 -9.56
CA ASP A 158 -13.15 -2.16 -9.90
C ASP A 158 -13.93 -1.96 -11.23
N GLY A 159 -14.29 -3.06 -11.90
CA GLY A 159 -15.33 -3.10 -12.94
C GLY A 159 -15.09 -2.21 -14.17
N GLU A 160 -16.17 -1.56 -14.62
CA GLU A 160 -16.21 -0.68 -15.80
C GLU A 160 -15.51 0.66 -15.58
N THR A 161 -15.41 1.16 -14.34
CA THR A 161 -14.75 2.45 -14.04
C THR A 161 -13.24 2.35 -14.28
N TYR A 162 -12.66 1.19 -14.01
CA TYR A 162 -11.24 0.94 -14.18
C TYR A 162 -10.85 0.57 -15.61
N ARG A 163 -11.76 -0.06 -16.36
CA ARG A 163 -11.46 -0.69 -17.66
C ARG A 163 -10.95 0.30 -18.73
N PRO A 164 -11.54 1.50 -18.91
CA PRO A 164 -11.04 2.51 -19.86
C PRO A 164 -9.66 3.05 -19.50
N HIS A 165 -9.24 2.85 -18.25
CA HIS A 165 -8.04 3.47 -17.69
C HIS A 165 -6.94 2.45 -17.38
N TRP A 166 -7.20 1.16 -17.60
CA TRP A 166 -6.27 0.08 -17.32
C TRP A 166 -4.91 0.31 -17.97
N ASP A 167 -4.86 0.58 -19.27
CA ASP A 167 -3.59 0.68 -20.00
C ASP A 167 -2.76 1.89 -19.54
N ARG A 168 -3.40 3.04 -19.27
CA ARG A 168 -2.71 4.24 -18.76
C ARG A 168 -2.21 4.07 -17.34
N TRP A 169 -2.98 3.43 -16.47
CA TRP A 169 -2.53 3.14 -15.10
C TRP A 169 -1.40 2.12 -15.10
N ALA A 170 -1.57 1.01 -15.83
CA ALA A 170 -0.55 -0.03 -15.94
C ALA A 170 0.75 0.50 -16.57
N ALA A 171 0.69 1.53 -17.42
CA ALA A 171 1.87 2.20 -17.95
C ALA A 171 2.66 2.94 -16.85
N GLN A 172 1.99 3.69 -15.98
CA GLN A 172 2.63 4.34 -14.84
C GLN A 172 3.25 3.32 -13.88
N GLU A 173 2.54 2.22 -13.60
CA GLU A 173 3.10 1.15 -12.77
C GLU A 173 4.35 0.52 -13.37
N ARG A 174 4.40 0.32 -14.70
CA ARG A 174 5.60 -0.18 -15.37
C ARG A 174 6.74 0.81 -15.28
N LEU A 175 6.48 2.09 -15.54
CA LEU A 175 7.49 3.15 -15.42
C LEU A 175 8.07 3.22 -14.00
N HIS A 176 7.22 3.14 -12.98
CA HIS A 176 7.65 3.05 -11.59
C HIS A 176 8.55 1.83 -11.34
N VAL A 177 8.15 0.64 -11.78
CA VAL A 177 8.96 -0.57 -11.61
C VAL A 177 10.31 -0.46 -12.31
N GLU A 178 10.34 0.06 -13.54
CA GLU A 178 11.56 0.26 -14.33
C GLU A 178 12.48 1.33 -13.71
N ARG A 179 11.90 2.42 -13.19
CA ARG A 179 12.64 3.56 -12.63
C ARG A 179 13.19 3.27 -11.24
N ASP A 180 12.36 2.71 -10.36
CA ASP A 180 12.61 2.67 -8.92
C ASP A 180 13.06 1.30 -8.41
N ASP A 181 12.85 0.22 -9.19
CA ASP A 181 13.11 -1.17 -8.79
C ASP A 181 12.60 -1.47 -7.36
N PRO A 182 11.27 -1.36 -7.12
CA PRO A 182 10.68 -1.47 -5.79
C PRO A 182 10.94 -2.84 -5.14
N ARG A 183 11.19 -3.88 -5.95
CA ARG A 183 11.59 -5.21 -5.48
C ARG A 183 12.93 -5.18 -4.76
N MET A 184 13.91 -4.44 -5.27
CA MET A 184 15.22 -4.24 -4.63
C MET A 184 15.14 -3.32 -3.40
N LEU A 185 14.14 -2.45 -3.35
CA LEU A 185 13.91 -1.55 -2.24
C LEU A 185 13.16 -2.20 -1.06
N ALA A 186 12.57 -3.37 -1.26
CA ALA A 186 11.81 -4.07 -0.23
C ALA A 186 12.70 -4.76 0.82
N THR A 187 12.26 -4.76 2.08
CA THR A 187 12.82 -5.68 3.11
C THR A 187 12.22 -7.07 2.99
N ARG A 188 11.03 -7.19 2.37
CA ARG A 188 10.35 -8.46 2.17
C ARG A 188 9.59 -8.47 0.85
N ILE A 189 9.74 -9.56 0.12
CA ILE A 189 8.96 -9.86 -1.08
C ILE A 189 7.86 -10.85 -0.68
N VAL A 190 6.63 -10.58 -1.11
CA VAL A 190 5.46 -11.43 -0.85
C VAL A 190 4.91 -11.89 -2.19
N ASP A 191 5.10 -13.16 -2.50
CA ASP A 191 4.53 -13.76 -3.71
C ASP A 191 3.09 -14.22 -3.45
N VAL A 192 2.15 -13.67 -4.21
CA VAL A 192 0.73 -14.02 -4.18
C VAL A 192 0.37 -14.77 -5.46
N PRO A 193 -0.06 -16.04 -5.36
CA PRO A 193 -0.33 -16.88 -6.53
C PRO A 193 -1.54 -16.43 -7.39
#